data_AF-A0A074YHM9-F1
#
_entry.id   AF-A0A074YHM9-F1
#
_cell.length_a   1.000
_cell.length_b   1.000
_cell.length_c   1.000
_cell.angle_alpha   90.00
_cell.angle_beta   90.00
_cell.angle_gamma   90.00
#
_symmetry.space_group_name_H-M   'P 1'
#
loop_
_entity.id
_entity.type
_entity.pdbx_description
1 polymer ?
#
loop_
_entity_poly.entity_id
_entity_poly.type
_entity_poly.pdbx_seq_one_letter_code
_entity_poly.pdbx_strand_id
1 'polypeptide(L)'
;MNTSQRTSQQGSATRACLHCKKRKRRCDKQLPTCSSCKWLLATCQYEMPISSASDFVTLGSSRSGPSSLPWVYGEPNLVATTIHDYATKLFASVQRLDAILFDYFSRVHQWMPFISRQRFYGRLSRLSHTPDHSFVLLICCMHLILCIPPQVEKSPSRSVEYMEVKRLLALAESQGPLTTDLVQCDLIVALYEMNHGAFDESYMSLGKCTRVGIVLRLNQLQEREHASQDSLYVMSEEKRRTWWSVIILERVLRLQRPEWPTAVRDPNSNDLLPMDDAEWDQLRPDDSSASTQHMSQNGSLEEYPRAMLSLSTPSQVRVGYFARLAQVSHLLGLVLRNKFDPTPDEAFNAQETQQLRRTTAVFAELLPKEATAADCSHCCGPIAILQSAQLILEQAHIRNDLFSDFNLATKVLCAEVIRLAEQLNIELAETQADLLRPLAIYSVYQVAQIYVRQYRRDPNPDYENGIHTLLKTLGFFEQRWRVAGLYKAEITSAIDLLNMTVCSDTNEG
;
A
#
# COMPACT_ATOMS: atom_id res chain seq x y z
N MET A 1 -18.51 -32.13 57.91
CA MET A 1 -19.52 -31.31 57.20
C MET A 1 -19.44 -29.89 57.72
N ASN A 2 -18.86 -28.99 56.93
CA ASN A 2 -19.12 -27.53 56.86
C ASN A 2 -17.92 -26.86 56.20
N THR A 3 -17.95 -26.77 54.87
CA THR A 3 -17.07 -25.89 54.10
C THR A 3 -17.85 -24.62 53.79
N SER A 4 -17.53 -23.55 54.53
CA SER A 4 -18.01 -22.19 54.31
C SER A 4 -17.51 -21.66 52.96
N GLN A 5 -18.40 -21.54 51.98
CA GLN A 5 -18.15 -20.79 50.75
C GLN A 5 -18.24 -19.29 51.04
N ARG A 6 -17.12 -18.58 50.89
CA ARG A 6 -17.08 -17.12 50.78
C ARG A 6 -17.79 -16.71 49.48
N THR A 7 -18.99 -16.15 49.58
CA THR A 7 -19.64 -15.46 48.46
C THR A 7 -18.95 -14.13 48.21
N SER A 8 -18.31 -14.02 47.04
CA SER A 8 -17.75 -12.78 46.48
C SER A 8 -18.81 -11.69 46.42
N GLN A 9 -18.57 -10.54 47.06
CA GLN A 9 -19.39 -9.35 46.91
C GLN A 9 -19.37 -8.90 45.45
N GLN A 10 -20.47 -9.12 44.72
CA GLN A 10 -20.66 -8.59 43.37
C GLN A 10 -21.12 -7.14 43.48
N GLY A 11 -20.40 -6.22 42.81
CA GLY A 11 -20.76 -4.80 42.79
C GLY A 11 -22.16 -4.57 42.18
N SER A 12 -22.92 -3.64 42.75
CA SER A 12 -24.21 -3.20 42.22
C SER A 12 -24.08 -1.79 41.63
N ALA A 13 -24.62 -1.58 40.44
CA ALA A 13 -24.70 -0.27 39.81
C ALA A 13 -25.74 0.62 40.52
N THR A 14 -25.54 1.94 40.50
CA THR A 14 -26.44 2.92 41.14
C THR A 14 -27.77 3.05 40.37
N ARG A 15 -27.71 2.96 39.04
CA ARG A 15 -28.85 3.10 38.12
C ARG A 15 -29.16 1.79 37.40
N ALA A 16 -30.39 1.65 36.91
CA ALA A 16 -30.75 0.55 36.02
C ALA A 16 -29.93 0.62 34.71
N CYS A 17 -29.57 -0.53 34.13
CA CYS A 17 -28.84 -0.56 32.86
C CYS A 17 -29.66 0.07 31.72
N LEU A 18 -28.97 0.55 30.68
CA LEU A 18 -29.56 1.23 29.52
C LEU A 18 -30.60 0.35 28.80
N HIS A 19 -30.37 -0.96 28.69
CA HIS A 19 -31.29 -1.89 28.05
C HIS A 19 -32.62 -2.00 28.82
N CYS A 20 -32.56 -2.23 30.14
CA CYS A 20 -33.76 -2.32 30.97
C CYS A 20 -34.48 -0.96 31.09
N LYS A 21 -33.73 0.14 31.14
CA LYS A 21 -34.27 1.52 31.14
C LYS A 21 -35.05 1.82 29.85
N LYS A 22 -34.50 1.48 28.69
CA LYS A 22 -35.17 1.66 27.37
C LYS A 22 -36.43 0.81 27.24
N ARG A 23 -36.42 -0.42 27.76
CA ARG A 23 -37.57 -1.35 27.69
C ARG A 23 -38.56 -1.22 28.85
N LYS A 24 -38.35 -0.28 29.78
CA LYS A 24 -39.18 -0.08 30.99
C LYS A 24 -39.41 -1.37 31.79
N ARG A 25 -38.38 -2.21 31.91
CA ARG A 25 -38.40 -3.48 32.67
C ARG A 25 -37.58 -3.38 33.96
N ARG A 26 -37.90 -4.22 34.94
CA ARG A 26 -37.17 -4.28 36.22
C ARG A 26 -35.71 -4.73 36.00
N CYS A 27 -34.78 -4.02 36.60
CA CYS A 27 -33.33 -4.28 36.58
C CYS A 27 -32.83 -4.48 38.00
N ASP A 28 -32.10 -5.57 38.24
CA ASP A 28 -31.48 -5.93 39.52
C ASP A 28 -30.10 -5.28 39.73
N LYS A 29 -29.60 -4.53 38.74
CA LYS A 29 -28.40 -3.69 38.80
C LYS A 29 -27.08 -4.43 39.10
N GLN A 30 -27.04 -5.76 38.97
CA GLN A 30 -25.81 -6.53 39.14
C GLN A 30 -24.78 -6.16 38.05
N LEU A 31 -23.51 -6.05 38.45
CA LEU A 31 -22.36 -5.90 37.55
C LEU A 31 -21.66 -7.25 37.34
N PRO A 32 -21.14 -7.52 36.13
CA PRO A 32 -21.13 -6.65 34.95
C PRO A 32 -22.45 -6.66 34.16
N THR A 33 -23.31 -7.65 34.36
CA THR A 33 -24.59 -7.81 33.64
C THR A 33 -25.74 -8.08 34.61
N CYS A 34 -26.88 -7.43 34.37
CA CYS A 34 -28.09 -7.62 35.17
C CYS A 34 -28.77 -8.96 34.81
N SER A 35 -29.44 -9.62 35.76
CA SER A 35 -30.06 -10.94 35.55
C SER A 35 -31.08 -10.94 34.39
N SER A 36 -31.79 -9.83 34.22
CA SER A 36 -32.80 -9.66 33.16
C SER A 36 -32.17 -9.65 31.76
N CYS A 37 -31.05 -8.93 31.60
CA CYS A 37 -30.29 -8.92 30.35
C CYS A 37 -29.55 -10.24 30.11
N LYS A 38 -29.07 -10.89 31.18
CA LYS A 38 -28.42 -12.19 31.11
C LYS A 38 -29.36 -13.28 30.59
N TRP A 39 -30.60 -13.31 31.07
CA TRP A 39 -31.60 -14.28 30.63
C TRP A 39 -32.07 -14.04 29.19
N LEU A 40 -32.13 -12.77 28.78
CA LEU A 40 -32.50 -12.37 27.41
C LEU A 40 -31.33 -12.39 26.40
N LEU A 41 -30.13 -12.79 26.83
CA LEU A 41 -28.88 -12.70 26.05
C LEU A 41 -28.70 -11.32 25.39
N ALA A 42 -29.12 -10.26 26.08
CA ALA A 42 -29.10 -8.90 25.57
C ALA A 42 -27.92 -8.10 26.14
N THR A 43 -27.38 -7.17 25.35
CA THR A 43 -26.26 -6.31 25.77
C THR A 43 -26.66 -5.43 26.97
N CYS A 44 -26.00 -5.65 28.11
CA CYS A 44 -26.24 -4.90 29.36
C CYS A 44 -25.15 -3.85 29.56
N GLN A 45 -25.50 -2.57 29.48
CA GLN A 45 -24.58 -1.44 29.66
C GLN A 45 -25.11 -0.48 30.73
N TYR A 46 -24.23 0.01 31.61
CA TYR A 46 -24.56 1.01 32.63
C TYR A 46 -23.90 2.35 32.26
N GLU A 47 -24.57 3.47 32.53
CA GLU A 47 -23.97 4.82 32.45
C GLU A 47 -22.94 4.97 33.58
N MET A 48 -21.66 5.17 33.22
CA MET A 48 -20.61 5.51 34.18
C MET A 48 -20.62 7.03 34.42
N PRO A 49 -20.55 7.52 35.67
CA PRO A 49 -20.40 8.94 35.94
C PRO A 49 -19.02 9.42 35.46
N ILE A 50 -18.99 10.49 34.66
CA ILE A 50 -17.78 11.25 34.40
C ILE A 50 -17.40 11.93 35.72
N SER A 51 -16.25 11.57 36.30
CA SER A 51 -15.72 12.26 37.48
C SER A 51 -15.44 13.72 37.14
N SER A 52 -16.24 14.61 37.71
CA SER A 52 -16.03 16.04 37.76
C SER A 52 -15.06 16.40 38.90
N ALA A 53 -13.88 16.89 38.55
CA ALA A 53 -13.02 17.76 39.35
C ALA A 53 -12.22 18.59 38.32
N SER A 54 -12.14 19.91 38.33
CA SER A 54 -12.17 20.86 39.45
C SER A 54 -12.56 22.25 38.93
N ASP A 55 -13.23 23.03 39.76
CA ASP A 55 -13.39 24.47 39.61
C ASP A 55 -12.03 25.18 39.50
N PHE A 56 -11.86 26.05 38.49
CA PHE A 56 -10.98 27.20 38.59
C PHE A 56 -11.58 28.39 37.81
N VAL A 57 -11.66 29.52 38.51
CA VAL A 57 -12.30 30.77 38.14
C VAL A 57 -11.28 31.71 37.45
N THR A 58 -11.71 32.29 36.32
CA THR A 58 -11.28 33.53 35.62
C THR A 58 -9.79 33.79 35.31
N LEU A 59 -9.48 34.16 34.05
CA LEU A 59 -9.49 35.56 33.59
C LEU A 59 -9.28 35.61 32.06
N GLY A 60 -10.03 36.48 31.37
CA GLY A 60 -9.98 36.61 29.91
C GLY A 60 -8.67 37.20 29.39
N SER A 61 -8.35 36.87 28.13
CA SER A 61 -7.68 37.80 27.22
C SER A 61 -8.02 37.43 25.78
N SER A 62 -8.79 38.30 25.16
CA SER A 62 -9.04 38.35 23.74
C SER A 62 -7.71 38.54 23.00
N ARG A 63 -7.26 37.53 22.27
CA ARG A 63 -6.25 37.68 21.22
C ARG A 63 -6.76 37.03 19.95
N SER A 64 -7.28 37.87 19.07
CA SER A 64 -7.48 37.59 17.65
C SER A 64 -6.14 37.25 17.01
N GLY A 65 -5.89 35.96 16.76
CA GLY A 65 -4.83 35.43 15.91
C GLY A 65 -5.44 34.65 14.73
N PRO A 66 -4.70 34.49 13.61
CA PRO A 66 -5.27 34.08 12.33
C PRO A 66 -5.60 32.58 12.31
N SER A 67 -6.79 32.24 11.80
CA SER A 67 -7.25 30.89 11.40
C SER A 67 -7.01 29.75 12.40
N SER A 68 -7.97 29.56 13.32
CA SER A 68 -8.00 28.42 14.25
C SER A 68 -8.25 27.11 13.51
N LEU A 69 -7.22 26.26 13.40
CA LEU A 69 -7.40 24.87 12.97
C LEU A 69 -8.20 24.09 14.02
N PRO A 70 -8.95 23.05 13.62
CA PRO A 70 -10.12 22.66 14.39
C PRO A 70 -9.86 21.86 15.69
N TRP A 71 -8.63 21.40 15.95
CA TRP A 71 -8.31 20.37 16.96
C TRP A 71 -7.67 20.88 18.28
N VAL A 72 -7.85 22.15 18.66
CA VAL A 72 -7.03 22.81 19.71
C VAL A 72 -7.44 22.53 21.17
N TYR A 73 -8.44 21.68 21.46
CA TYR A 73 -8.95 21.50 22.84
C TYR A 73 -8.77 20.07 23.39
N GLY A 74 -7.86 19.88 24.36
CA GLY A 74 -7.68 18.64 25.12
C GLY A 74 -6.57 18.71 26.20
N GLU A 75 -6.59 17.77 27.16
CA GLU A 75 -5.52 17.55 28.16
C GLU A 75 -4.14 17.44 27.46
N PRO A 76 -3.05 18.00 28.03
CA PRO A 76 -1.76 18.10 27.35
C PRO A 76 -1.10 16.71 27.19
N ASN A 77 -1.39 16.07 26.06
CA ASN A 77 -0.62 14.95 25.56
C ASN A 77 0.53 15.47 24.69
N LEU A 78 1.77 15.42 25.19
CA LEU A 78 2.96 15.91 24.49
C LEU A 78 3.09 15.37 23.06
N VAL A 79 2.74 14.09 22.84
CA VAL A 79 2.79 13.46 21.51
C VAL A 79 1.78 14.11 20.57
N ALA A 80 0.52 14.21 21.01
CA ALA A 80 -0.54 14.85 20.24
C ALA A 80 -0.18 16.32 19.96
N THR A 81 0.24 17.09 20.98
CA THR A 81 0.65 18.49 20.81
C THR A 81 1.77 18.63 19.79
N THR A 82 2.78 17.76 19.82
CA THR A 82 3.90 17.79 18.88
C THR A 82 3.45 17.53 17.44
N ILE A 83 2.61 16.51 17.23
CA ILE A 83 2.05 16.17 15.91
C ILE A 83 1.19 17.32 15.39
N HIS A 84 0.31 17.86 16.24
CA HIS A 84 -0.61 18.94 15.86
C HIS A 84 0.12 20.26 15.59
N ASP A 85 1.21 20.58 16.30
CA ASP A 85 2.03 21.77 16.03
C ASP A 85 2.72 21.68 14.65
N TYR A 86 3.33 20.52 14.35
CA TYR A 86 3.91 20.27 13.03
C TYR A 86 2.84 20.37 11.93
N ALA A 87 1.71 19.68 12.11
CA ALA A 87 0.60 19.71 11.17
C ALA A 87 0.04 21.12 10.95
N THR A 88 -0.05 21.93 12.01
CA THR A 88 -0.51 23.32 11.92
C THR A 88 0.40 24.16 11.04
N LYS A 89 1.73 24.01 11.21
CA LYS A 89 2.73 24.68 10.36
C LYS A 89 2.71 24.17 8.93
N LEU A 90 2.58 22.85 8.76
CA LEU A 90 2.58 22.20 7.45
C LEU A 90 1.37 22.61 6.62
N PHE A 91 0.17 22.53 7.21
CA PHE A 91 -1.06 22.85 6.51
C PHE A 91 -1.19 24.35 6.32
N ALA A 92 -0.90 25.17 7.34
CA ALA A 92 -0.96 26.64 7.34
C ALA A 92 -2.32 27.28 6.98
N SER A 93 -3.14 26.65 6.14
CA SER A 93 -4.47 27.07 5.70
C SER A 93 -5.31 25.86 5.27
N VAL A 94 -6.63 26.05 5.20
CA VAL A 94 -7.56 25.01 4.70
C VAL A 94 -7.31 24.72 3.21
N GLN A 95 -7.00 25.75 2.41
CA GLN A 95 -6.76 25.59 0.98
C GLN A 95 -5.54 24.70 0.70
N ARG A 96 -4.48 24.82 1.51
CA ARG A 96 -3.29 23.98 1.37
C ARG A 96 -3.55 22.54 1.84
N LEU A 97 -4.37 22.35 2.89
CA LEU A 97 -4.84 21.02 3.26
C LEU A 97 -5.63 20.39 2.11
N ASP A 98 -6.61 21.10 1.55
CA ASP A 98 -7.41 20.61 0.42
C ASP A 98 -6.56 20.24 -0.80
N ALA A 99 -5.53 21.05 -1.11
CA ALA A 99 -4.58 20.77 -2.18
C ALA A 99 -3.81 19.46 -1.94
N ILE A 100 -3.26 19.25 -0.73
CA ILE A 100 -2.56 18.00 -0.37
C ILE A 100 -3.47 16.79 -0.56
N LEU A 101 -4.72 16.89 -0.09
CA LEU A 101 -5.68 15.79 -0.16
C LEU A 101 -6.10 15.50 -1.60
N PHE A 102 -6.42 16.56 -2.36
CA PHE A 102 -6.74 16.45 -3.78
C PHE A 102 -5.61 15.76 -4.54
N ASP A 103 -4.38 16.20 -4.32
CA ASP A 103 -3.19 15.67 -4.96
C ASP A 103 -2.91 14.21 -4.59
N TYR A 104 -3.08 13.83 -3.32
CA TYR A 104 -2.91 12.45 -2.89
C TYR A 104 -3.95 11.53 -3.54
N PHE A 105 -5.23 11.89 -3.47
CA PHE A 105 -6.32 11.06 -3.97
C PHE A 105 -6.41 11.01 -5.50
N SER A 106 -5.90 12.03 -6.20
CA SER A 106 -5.82 12.06 -7.66
C SER A 106 -4.56 11.39 -8.21
N ARG A 107 -3.47 11.29 -7.43
CA ARG A 107 -2.19 10.74 -7.90
C ARG A 107 -1.81 9.42 -7.26
N VAL A 108 -1.66 9.37 -5.93
CA VAL A 108 -1.13 8.18 -5.22
C VAL A 108 -2.21 7.11 -5.06
N HIS A 109 -3.40 7.52 -4.63
CA HIS A 109 -4.52 6.60 -4.41
C HIS A 109 -4.92 5.82 -5.66
N GLN A 110 -4.74 6.40 -6.85
CA GLN A 110 -5.11 5.77 -8.12
C GLN A 110 -4.35 4.46 -8.42
N TRP A 111 -3.17 4.26 -7.82
CA TRP A 111 -2.36 3.05 -8.01
C TRP A 111 -2.04 2.32 -6.70
N MET A 112 -2.23 2.96 -5.54
CA MET A 112 -2.15 2.33 -4.21
C MET A 112 -3.38 2.72 -3.35
N PRO A 113 -4.59 2.22 -3.68
CA PRO A 113 -5.84 2.58 -3.01
C PRO A 113 -6.07 1.83 -1.68
N PHE A 114 -5.17 1.95 -0.71
CA PHE A 114 -5.31 1.26 0.59
C PHE A 114 -5.98 2.07 1.70
N ILE A 115 -6.36 3.32 1.41
CA ILE A 115 -7.08 4.22 2.32
C ILE A 115 -8.49 4.41 1.79
N SER A 116 -9.51 4.30 2.62
CA SER A 116 -10.88 4.56 2.19
C SER A 116 -11.10 6.06 2.03
N ARG A 117 -11.25 6.53 0.80
CA ARG A 117 -11.55 7.94 0.49
C ARG A 117 -12.74 8.43 1.30
N GLN A 118 -13.78 7.61 1.36
CA GLN A 118 -15.00 7.98 2.05
C GLN A 118 -14.83 8.10 3.57
N ARG A 119 -14.27 7.05 4.22
CA ARG A 119 -14.03 7.10 5.66
C ARG A 119 -13.08 8.23 6.03
N PHE A 120 -12.10 8.48 5.18
CA PHE A 120 -11.15 9.57 5.33
C PHE A 120 -11.88 10.93 5.41
N TYR A 121 -12.70 11.29 4.42
CA TYR A 121 -13.43 12.57 4.45
C TYR A 121 -14.48 12.63 5.57
N GLY A 122 -15.10 11.50 5.91
CA GLY A 122 -15.98 11.38 7.07
C GLY A 122 -15.27 11.73 8.37
N ARG A 123 -14.03 11.26 8.57
CA ARG A 123 -13.18 11.60 9.73
C ARG A 123 -12.71 13.04 9.68
N LEU A 124 -12.31 13.53 8.51
CA LEU A 124 -11.86 14.91 8.31
C LEU A 124 -12.93 15.92 8.76
N SER A 125 -14.20 15.66 8.42
CA SER A 125 -15.33 16.53 8.81
C SER A 125 -15.57 16.61 10.32
N ARG A 126 -15.09 15.62 11.10
CA ARG A 126 -15.28 15.52 12.55
C ARG A 126 -14.02 15.85 13.34
N LEU A 127 -12.91 16.12 12.67
CA LEU A 127 -11.60 16.32 13.28
C LEU A 127 -11.57 17.49 14.29
N SER A 128 -12.48 18.45 14.11
CA SER A 128 -12.73 19.57 15.03
C SER A 128 -13.26 19.17 16.40
N HIS A 129 -14.01 18.08 16.45
CA HIS A 129 -14.73 17.64 17.63
C HIS A 129 -14.10 16.40 18.25
N THR A 130 -13.41 15.59 17.44
CA THR A 130 -12.71 14.39 17.88
C THR A 130 -11.28 14.39 17.33
N PRO A 131 -10.32 15.04 18.02
CA PRO A 131 -8.93 15.05 17.61
C PRO A 131 -8.36 13.63 17.56
N ASP A 132 -7.73 13.29 16.44
CA ASP A 132 -7.09 12.01 16.20
C ASP A 132 -5.69 12.26 15.64
N HIS A 133 -4.67 12.12 16.49
CA HIS A 133 -3.29 12.44 16.11
C HIS A 133 -2.70 11.42 15.13
N SER A 134 -3.17 10.16 15.14
CA SER A 134 -2.77 9.16 14.13
C SER A 134 -3.33 9.52 12.76
N PHE A 135 -4.58 10.00 12.72
CA PHE A 135 -5.18 10.54 11.49
C PHE A 135 -4.45 11.77 10.96
N VAL A 136 -4.11 12.73 11.84
CA VAL A 136 -3.37 13.93 11.43
C VAL A 136 -1.98 13.56 10.91
N LEU A 137 -1.30 12.62 11.55
CA LEU A 137 -0.02 12.11 11.08
C LEU A 137 -0.12 11.41 9.71
N LEU A 138 -1.23 10.72 9.44
CA LEU A 138 -1.49 10.14 8.13
C LEU A 138 -1.54 11.22 7.03
N ILE A 139 -2.15 12.37 7.30
CA ILE A 139 -2.17 13.51 6.37
C ILE A 139 -0.75 14.08 6.16
N CYS A 140 0.05 14.17 7.22
CA CYS A 140 1.47 14.55 7.10
C CYS A 140 2.25 13.56 6.21
N CYS A 141 2.00 12.26 6.34
CA CYS A 141 2.60 11.24 5.47
C CYS A 141 2.11 11.35 4.02
N MET A 142 0.82 11.62 3.80
CA MET A 142 0.27 11.90 2.46
C MET A 142 0.99 13.08 1.80
N HIS A 143 1.32 14.13 2.56
CA HIS A 143 2.15 15.22 2.06
C HIS A 143 3.57 14.75 1.70
N LEU A 144 4.23 13.98 2.58
CA LEU A 144 5.59 13.49 2.36
C LEU A 144 5.71 12.72 1.04
N ILE A 145 4.79 11.80 0.75
CA ILE A 145 4.83 11.04 -0.52
C ILE A 145 4.56 11.90 -1.73
N LEU A 146 4.07 13.13 -1.60
CA LEU A 146 3.92 14.10 -2.70
C LEU A 146 5.17 14.97 -2.88
N CYS A 147 6.06 15.04 -1.88
CA CYS A 147 7.29 15.81 -1.94
C CYS A 147 8.32 15.16 -2.88
N ILE A 148 9.14 16.02 -3.49
CA ILE A 148 10.35 15.63 -4.21
C ILE A 148 11.53 16.11 -3.36
N PRO A 149 12.39 15.20 -2.83
CA PRO A 149 13.53 15.61 -2.03
C PRO A 149 14.51 16.45 -2.88
N PRO A 150 15.18 17.45 -2.29
CA PRO A 150 16.17 18.26 -3.01
C PRO A 150 17.29 17.39 -3.60
N GLN A 151 17.60 17.57 -4.89
CA GLN A 151 18.64 16.78 -5.57
C GLN A 151 20.06 17.03 -5.03
N VAL A 152 20.27 18.14 -4.31
CA VAL A 152 21.56 18.48 -3.65
C VAL A 152 21.88 17.50 -2.53
N GLU A 153 20.88 16.87 -1.92
CA GLU A 153 21.07 15.93 -0.84
C GLU A 153 21.50 14.56 -1.37
N LYS A 154 22.63 14.02 -0.91
CA LYS A 154 23.15 12.71 -1.34
C LYS A 154 22.26 11.51 -0.95
N SER A 155 21.31 11.69 -0.04
CA SER A 155 20.35 10.66 0.37
C SER A 155 18.98 11.31 0.65
N PRO A 156 17.85 10.70 0.22
CA PRO A 156 16.51 11.21 0.50
C PRO A 156 16.16 11.17 1.99
N SER A 157 16.85 10.33 2.77
CA SER A 157 16.71 10.18 4.22
C SER A 157 17.15 11.45 4.99
N ARG A 158 17.66 12.47 4.28
CA ARG A 158 18.13 13.74 4.85
C ARG A 158 17.17 14.91 4.64
N SER A 159 16.06 14.71 3.92
CA SER A 159 15.08 15.79 3.77
C SER A 159 14.43 16.09 5.11
N VAL A 160 14.18 17.37 5.37
CA VAL A 160 13.63 17.85 6.65
C VAL A 160 12.25 17.24 6.89
N GLU A 161 11.42 17.18 5.85
CA GLU A 161 10.07 16.62 5.88
C GLU A 161 10.09 15.13 6.24
N TYR A 162 10.97 14.35 5.62
CA TYR A 162 11.12 12.92 5.91
C TYR A 162 11.55 12.68 7.36
N MET A 163 12.61 13.35 7.81
CA MET A 163 13.13 13.19 9.18
C MET A 163 12.07 13.53 10.22
N GLU A 164 11.31 14.60 9.98
CA GLU A 164 10.26 15.03 10.90
C GLU A 164 9.09 14.04 10.94
N VAL A 165 8.63 13.52 9.79
CA VAL A 165 7.62 12.46 9.77
C VAL A 165 8.08 11.19 10.48
N LYS A 166 9.33 10.74 10.27
CA LYS A 166 9.90 9.58 10.99
C LYS A 166 9.94 9.81 12.50
N ARG A 167 10.31 11.02 12.93
CA ARG A 167 10.31 11.41 14.35
C ARG A 167 8.91 11.35 14.96
N LEU A 168 7.91 11.89 14.26
CA LEU A 168 6.52 11.91 14.71
C LEU A 168 5.92 10.49 14.77
N LEU A 169 6.24 9.61 13.80
CA LEU A 169 5.83 8.20 13.83
C LEU A 169 6.39 7.46 15.04
N ALA A 170 7.69 7.57 15.27
CA ALA A 170 8.33 6.95 16.44
C ALA A 170 7.71 7.44 17.76
N LEU A 171 7.36 8.74 17.82
CA LEU A 171 6.69 9.32 18.99
C LEU A 171 5.27 8.76 19.18
N ALA A 172 4.47 8.70 18.11
CA ALA A 172 3.12 8.15 18.14
C ALA A 172 3.09 6.68 18.60
N GLU A 173 4.02 5.87 18.11
CA GLU A 173 4.12 4.46 18.50
C GLU A 173 4.55 4.24 19.94
N SER A 174 5.43 5.10 20.46
CA SER A 174 5.89 5.00 21.85
C SER A 174 4.75 5.17 22.85
N GLN A 175 3.68 5.87 22.47
CA GLN A 175 2.51 6.11 23.30
C GLN A 175 1.43 5.03 23.12
N GLY A 176 1.24 4.54 21.90
CA GLY A 176 0.14 3.64 21.54
C GLY A 176 -1.26 4.28 21.70
N PRO A 177 -2.34 3.51 21.41
CA PRO A 177 -2.35 2.15 20.88
C PRO A 177 -1.90 2.09 19.41
N LEU A 178 -1.48 0.91 18.96
CA LEU A 178 -1.25 0.66 17.54
C LEU A 178 -2.58 0.74 16.77
N THR A 179 -2.59 1.38 15.60
CA THR A 179 -3.79 1.59 14.77
C THR A 179 -3.52 1.26 13.30
N THR A 180 -4.59 1.03 12.53
CA THR A 180 -4.47 0.87 11.07
C THR A 180 -3.84 2.11 10.42
N ASP A 181 -4.15 3.31 10.93
CA ASP A 181 -3.56 4.55 10.41
C ASP A 181 -2.04 4.57 10.55
N LEU A 182 -1.49 4.05 11.66
CA LEU A 182 -0.03 3.97 11.83
C LEU A 182 0.61 3.01 10.82
N VAL A 183 -0.04 1.87 10.51
CA VAL A 183 0.41 0.97 9.44
C VAL A 183 0.35 1.68 8.08
N GLN A 184 -0.73 2.43 7.81
CA GLN A 184 -0.88 3.20 6.58
C GLN A 184 0.16 4.32 6.48
N CYS A 185 0.52 4.98 7.59
CA CYS A 185 1.60 5.96 7.63
C CYS A 185 2.95 5.32 7.28
N ASP A 186 3.31 4.22 7.95
CA ASP A 186 4.55 3.50 7.67
C ASP A 186 4.60 2.96 6.23
N LEU A 187 3.47 2.55 5.65
CA LEU A 187 3.38 2.14 4.24
C LEU A 187 3.69 3.30 3.30
N ILE A 188 3.14 4.49 3.56
CA ILE A 188 3.43 5.70 2.76
C ILE A 188 4.92 6.07 2.90
N VAL A 189 5.50 5.96 4.09
CA VAL A 189 6.93 6.20 4.32
C VAL A 189 7.79 5.18 3.58
N ALA A 190 7.45 3.89 3.63
CA ALA A 190 8.16 2.84 2.90
C ALA A 190 8.11 3.04 1.38
N LEU A 191 6.96 3.49 0.87
CA LEU A 191 6.76 3.89 -0.53
C LEU A 191 7.68 5.06 -0.90
N TYR A 192 7.74 6.09 -0.06
CA TYR A 192 8.63 7.23 -0.28
C TYR A 192 10.10 6.77 -0.32
N GLU A 193 10.52 6.01 0.68
CA GLU A 193 11.89 5.50 0.81
C GLU A 193 12.31 4.69 -0.43
N MET A 194 11.50 3.70 -0.84
CA MET A 194 11.81 2.85 -2.00
C MET A 194 11.89 3.65 -3.32
N ASN A 195 10.94 4.56 -3.55
CA ASN A 195 10.88 5.31 -4.81
C ASN A 195 11.90 6.47 -4.87
N HIS A 196 12.59 6.74 -3.77
CA HIS A 196 13.72 7.66 -3.73
C HIS A 196 15.08 6.97 -3.55
N GLY A 197 15.13 5.63 -3.54
CA GLY A 197 16.36 4.84 -3.52
C GLY A 197 16.89 4.49 -2.12
N ALA A 198 16.13 4.75 -1.06
CA ALA A 198 16.43 4.37 0.32
C ALA A 198 15.87 2.96 0.62
N PHE A 199 16.43 1.94 -0.04
CA PHE A 199 15.92 0.57 0.03
C PHE A 199 16.03 -0.06 1.42
N ASP A 200 17.13 0.20 2.13
CA ASP A 200 17.38 -0.35 3.46
C ASP A 200 16.36 0.21 4.47
N GLU A 201 16.12 1.52 4.42
CA GLU A 201 15.09 2.17 5.24
C GLU A 201 13.69 1.66 4.89
N SER A 202 13.38 1.51 3.59
CA SER A 202 12.11 0.93 3.13
C SER A 202 11.89 -0.48 3.66
N TYR A 203 12.93 -1.32 3.65
CA TYR A 203 12.87 -2.68 4.21
C TYR A 203 12.52 -2.65 5.70
N MET A 204 13.15 -1.76 6.46
CA MET A 204 12.87 -1.60 7.89
C MET A 204 11.43 -1.11 8.14
N SER A 205 10.97 -0.13 7.37
CA SER A 205 9.61 0.41 7.45
C SER A 205 8.54 -0.64 7.07
N LEU A 206 8.76 -1.44 6.02
CA LEU A 206 7.87 -2.56 5.65
C LEU A 206 7.89 -3.70 6.67
N GLY A 207 9.05 -4.02 7.25
CA GLY A 207 9.16 -5.00 8.32
C GLY A 207 8.35 -4.59 9.55
N LYS A 208 8.28 -3.30 9.84
CA LYS A 208 7.41 -2.73 10.87
C LYS A 208 5.93 -2.79 10.49
N CYS A 209 5.56 -2.39 9.26
CA CYS A 209 4.19 -2.55 8.74
C CYS A 209 3.70 -3.99 8.92
N THR A 210 4.56 -4.96 8.62
CA THR A 210 4.27 -6.39 8.75
C THR A 210 3.98 -6.76 10.20
N ARG A 211 4.87 -6.41 11.14
CA ARG A 211 4.73 -6.75 12.57
C ARG A 211 3.50 -6.10 13.19
N VAL A 212 3.30 -4.80 12.96
CA VAL A 212 2.14 -4.06 13.47
C VAL A 212 0.85 -4.59 12.82
N GLY A 213 0.87 -4.86 11.51
CA GLY A 213 -0.25 -5.44 10.78
C GLY A 213 -0.68 -6.80 11.34
N ILE A 214 0.26 -7.66 11.72
CA ILE A 214 -0.03 -8.95 12.40
C ILE A 214 -0.66 -8.73 13.78
N VAL A 215 -0.12 -7.80 14.58
CA VAL A 215 -0.70 -7.46 15.90
C VAL A 215 -2.15 -6.97 15.76
N LEU A 216 -2.44 -6.19 14.71
CA LEU A 216 -3.77 -5.68 14.36
C LEU A 216 -4.63 -6.65 13.55
N ARG A 217 -4.11 -7.86 13.26
CA ARG A 217 -4.76 -8.92 12.49
C ARG A 217 -5.14 -8.54 11.06
N LEU A 218 -4.43 -7.58 10.45
CA LEU A 218 -4.63 -7.20 9.05
C LEU A 218 -4.34 -8.36 8.08
N ASN A 219 -3.51 -9.31 8.51
CA ASN A 219 -3.11 -10.48 7.74
C ASN A 219 -4.18 -11.57 7.60
N GLN A 220 -5.37 -11.39 8.18
CA GLN A 220 -6.47 -12.36 8.14
C GLN A 220 -7.34 -12.16 6.90
N LEU A 221 -6.77 -12.39 5.70
CA LEU A 221 -7.42 -12.12 4.41
C LEU A 221 -8.67 -12.96 4.13
N GLN A 222 -8.92 -14.02 4.90
CA GLN A 222 -10.07 -14.91 4.75
C GLN A 222 -11.28 -14.47 5.58
N GLU A 223 -11.13 -13.49 6.47
CA GLU A 223 -12.24 -13.01 7.29
C GLU A 223 -13.34 -12.40 6.39
N ARG A 224 -14.50 -13.05 6.47
CA ARG A 224 -15.75 -12.60 5.83
C ARG A 224 -16.60 -12.02 6.94
N GLU A 225 -16.40 -10.74 7.26
CA GLU A 225 -17.33 -10.07 8.17
C GLU A 225 -18.72 -10.09 7.54
N HIS A 226 -19.70 -10.63 8.28
CA HIS A 226 -21.09 -10.73 7.80
C HIS A 226 -21.58 -9.33 7.43
N ALA A 227 -21.92 -9.16 6.15
CA ALA A 227 -22.34 -7.91 5.51
C ALA A 227 -23.69 -7.35 6.01
N SER A 228 -24.03 -7.52 7.29
CA SER A 228 -25.23 -6.93 7.90
C SER A 228 -25.08 -5.43 8.18
N GLN A 229 -23.86 -4.87 8.09
CA GLN A 229 -23.58 -3.44 8.25
C GLN A 229 -22.49 -2.98 7.27
N ASP A 230 -22.84 -2.13 6.30
CA ASP A 230 -21.90 -1.62 5.28
C ASP A 230 -20.67 -0.94 5.89
N SER A 231 -20.83 -0.23 7.02
CA SER A 231 -19.69 0.41 7.71
C SER A 231 -18.63 -0.58 8.17
N LEU A 232 -19.00 -1.80 8.60
CA LEU A 232 -18.03 -2.83 9.02
C LEU A 232 -17.31 -3.40 7.80
N TYR A 233 -18.04 -3.61 6.71
CA TYR A 233 -17.47 -4.06 5.45
C TYR A 233 -16.38 -3.10 4.94
N VAL A 234 -16.63 -1.78 4.93
CA VAL A 234 -15.61 -0.79 4.48
C VAL A 234 -14.34 -0.88 5.34
N MET A 235 -14.51 -1.06 6.65
CA MET A 235 -13.38 -1.21 7.57
C MET A 235 -12.59 -2.48 7.28
N SER A 236 -13.28 -3.61 7.06
CA SER A 236 -12.65 -4.88 6.70
C SER A 236 -11.90 -4.78 5.36
N GLU A 237 -12.50 -4.11 4.36
CA GLU A 237 -11.87 -3.93 3.06
C GLU A 237 -10.65 -3.00 3.13
N GLU A 238 -10.70 -1.93 3.93
CA GLU A 238 -9.55 -1.06 4.14
C GLU A 238 -8.37 -1.81 4.78
N LYS A 239 -8.65 -2.65 5.78
CA LYS A 239 -7.63 -3.53 6.40
C LYS A 239 -7.04 -4.49 5.38
N ARG A 240 -7.89 -5.12 4.56
CA ARG A 240 -7.49 -6.04 3.50
C ARG A 240 -6.58 -5.35 2.48
N ARG A 241 -6.97 -4.18 1.99
CA ARG A 241 -6.18 -3.41 1.03
C ARG A 241 -4.85 -2.94 1.62
N THR A 242 -4.85 -2.51 2.88
CA THR A 242 -3.64 -2.19 3.64
C THR A 242 -2.68 -3.39 3.69
N TRP A 243 -3.17 -4.59 4.01
CA TRP A 243 -2.32 -5.78 4.04
C TRP A 243 -1.80 -6.20 2.66
N TRP A 244 -2.66 -6.13 1.63
CA TRP A 244 -2.23 -6.36 0.25
C TRP A 244 -1.15 -5.38 -0.18
N SER A 245 -1.22 -4.11 0.23
CA SER A 245 -0.13 -3.14 0.00
C SER A 245 1.18 -3.55 0.66
N VAL A 246 1.17 -4.09 1.88
CA VAL A 246 2.39 -4.63 2.52
C VAL A 246 2.99 -5.74 1.66
N ILE A 247 2.16 -6.70 1.22
CA ILE A 247 2.62 -7.81 0.36
C ILE A 247 3.20 -7.27 -0.95
N ILE A 248 2.45 -6.43 -1.67
CA ILE A 248 2.86 -5.88 -2.98
C ILE A 248 4.22 -5.19 -2.87
N LEU A 249 4.39 -4.30 -1.89
CA LEU A 249 5.61 -3.52 -1.75
C LEU A 249 6.79 -4.37 -1.30
N GLU A 250 6.60 -5.37 -0.44
CA GLU A 250 7.67 -6.29 -0.10
C GLU A 250 8.16 -7.06 -1.34
N ARG A 251 7.23 -7.54 -2.19
CA ARG A 251 7.58 -8.25 -3.43
C ARG A 251 8.31 -7.35 -4.42
N VAL A 252 7.88 -6.10 -4.57
CA VAL A 252 8.55 -5.11 -5.42
C VAL A 252 9.93 -4.74 -4.87
N LEU A 253 10.08 -4.58 -3.55
CA LEU A 253 11.38 -4.30 -2.94
C LEU A 253 12.36 -5.44 -3.15
N ARG A 254 11.90 -6.69 -3.04
CA ARG A 254 12.72 -7.89 -3.32
C ARG A 254 13.19 -8.00 -4.77
N LEU A 255 12.54 -7.36 -5.74
CA LEU A 255 13.11 -7.27 -7.10
C LEU A 255 14.48 -6.59 -7.08
N GLN A 256 14.64 -5.55 -6.24
CA GLN A 256 15.88 -4.78 -6.11
C GLN A 256 16.94 -5.47 -5.26
N ARG A 257 16.48 -6.30 -4.33
CA ARG A 257 17.27 -6.95 -3.27
C ARG A 257 16.81 -8.39 -3.10
N PRO A 258 17.02 -9.25 -4.12
CA PRO A 258 16.51 -10.62 -4.11
C PRO A 258 17.11 -11.47 -2.98
N GLU A 259 18.28 -11.11 -2.49
CA GLU A 259 18.97 -11.74 -1.36
C GLU A 259 18.29 -11.50 -0.01
N TRP A 260 17.40 -10.51 0.10
CA TRP A 260 16.68 -10.26 1.34
C TRP A 260 15.55 -11.27 1.54
N PRO A 261 15.40 -11.81 2.77
CA PRO A 261 14.35 -12.77 3.06
C PRO A 261 12.99 -12.10 3.05
N THR A 262 11.98 -12.90 2.71
CA THR A 262 10.58 -12.49 2.77
C THR A 262 10.09 -12.49 4.21
N ALA A 263 9.56 -11.37 4.70
CA ALA A 263 8.96 -11.27 6.04
C ALA A 263 7.46 -11.64 6.04
N VAL A 264 6.74 -11.40 4.93
CA VAL A 264 5.32 -11.78 4.80
C VAL A 264 5.16 -13.11 4.09
N ARG A 265 4.49 -14.08 4.74
CA ARG A 265 4.18 -15.38 4.14
C ARG A 265 3.43 -15.22 2.81
N ASP A 266 3.63 -16.15 1.90
CA ASP A 266 2.88 -16.17 0.64
C ASP A 266 1.38 -16.34 0.91
N PRO A 267 0.52 -15.54 0.26
CA PRO A 267 -0.92 -15.70 0.33
C PRO A 267 -1.40 -17.09 -0.09
N ASN A 268 -2.49 -17.56 0.51
CA ASN A 268 -3.15 -18.83 0.18
C ASN A 268 -4.17 -18.65 -0.95
N SER A 269 -4.50 -19.74 -1.64
CA SER A 269 -5.50 -19.75 -2.71
C SER A 269 -6.88 -19.22 -2.29
N ASN A 270 -7.25 -19.38 -1.02
CA ASN A 270 -8.55 -18.95 -0.49
C ASN A 270 -8.53 -17.53 0.09
N ASP A 271 -7.37 -16.87 0.13
CA ASP A 271 -7.26 -15.49 0.61
C ASP A 271 -8.02 -14.57 -0.35
N LEU A 272 -8.82 -13.68 0.23
CA LEU A 272 -9.72 -12.84 -0.54
C LEU A 272 -8.94 -11.70 -1.21
N LEU A 273 -9.29 -11.46 -2.47
CA LEU A 273 -8.78 -10.32 -3.22
C LEU A 273 -9.45 -9.02 -2.74
N PRO A 274 -8.79 -7.87 -2.96
CA PRO A 274 -9.47 -6.58 -2.90
C PRO A 274 -10.68 -6.55 -3.83
N MET A 275 -11.71 -5.79 -3.45
CA MET A 275 -12.87 -5.56 -4.31
C MET A 275 -12.52 -4.65 -5.50
N ASP A 276 -13.46 -4.44 -6.41
CA ASP A 276 -13.27 -3.52 -7.54
C ASP A 276 -12.95 -2.08 -7.07
N ASP A 277 -12.07 -1.39 -7.79
CA ASP A 277 -11.59 -0.06 -7.39
C ASP A 277 -12.64 1.05 -7.59
N ALA A 278 -13.49 0.92 -8.62
CA ALA A 278 -14.56 1.89 -8.83
C ALA A 278 -15.63 1.75 -7.74
N GLU A 279 -15.97 0.51 -7.36
CA GLU A 279 -16.85 0.24 -6.23
C GLU A 279 -16.25 0.73 -4.90
N TRP A 280 -14.93 0.51 -4.71
CA TRP A 280 -14.21 0.98 -3.52
C TRP A 280 -14.29 2.50 -3.34
N ASP A 281 -14.15 3.26 -4.43
CA ASP A 281 -14.20 4.72 -4.39
C ASP A 281 -15.63 5.28 -4.26
N GLN A 282 -16.64 4.52 -4.70
CA GLN A 282 -18.04 4.95 -4.71
C GLN A 282 -18.85 4.48 -3.50
N LEU A 283 -18.35 3.50 -2.73
CA LEU A 283 -19.07 2.89 -1.62
C LEU A 283 -19.57 3.94 -0.62
N ARG A 284 -20.84 3.86 -0.17
CA ARG A 284 -21.40 4.66 0.92
C ARG A 284 -21.88 3.79 2.09
N PRO A 285 -21.74 4.20 3.38
CA PRO A 285 -22.15 3.39 4.52
C PRO A 285 -23.66 3.29 4.68
N ASP A 286 -24.43 4.11 3.95
CA ASP A 286 -25.89 4.13 3.97
C ASP A 286 -26.51 3.58 2.66
N ASP A 287 -25.70 3.14 1.69
CA ASP A 287 -26.19 2.53 0.46
C ASP A 287 -26.52 1.04 0.69
N SER A 288 -27.62 0.81 1.39
CA SER A 288 -28.31 -0.49 1.43
C SER A 288 -28.79 -0.98 0.06
N SER A 289 -28.57 -0.19 -1.00
CA SER A 289 -28.90 -0.47 -2.41
C SER A 289 -27.73 -1.01 -3.23
N ALA A 290 -26.51 -1.08 -2.69
CA ALA A 290 -25.33 -1.61 -3.38
C ALA A 290 -25.22 -3.15 -3.33
N SER A 291 -26.36 -3.84 -3.26
CA SER A 291 -26.52 -5.19 -3.78
C SER A 291 -26.66 -5.08 -5.30
N THR A 292 -25.79 -5.74 -6.06
CA THR A 292 -25.91 -5.78 -7.52
C THR A 292 -27.27 -6.37 -7.89
N GLN A 293 -28.21 -5.54 -8.35
CA GLN A 293 -29.51 -6.01 -8.82
C GLN A 293 -29.32 -6.74 -10.15
N HIS A 294 -29.15 -8.05 -10.09
CA HIS A 294 -29.25 -8.90 -11.28
C HIS A 294 -30.67 -9.46 -11.35
N MET A 295 -31.42 -9.11 -12.40
CA MET A 295 -32.67 -9.80 -12.75
C MET A 295 -32.34 -11.25 -13.10
N SER A 296 -32.78 -12.20 -12.27
CA SER A 296 -32.83 -13.60 -12.67
C SER A 296 -33.86 -13.75 -13.81
N GLN A 297 -33.68 -14.73 -14.70
CA GLN A 297 -34.61 -15.02 -15.79
C GLN A 297 -36.04 -15.35 -15.31
N ASN A 298 -36.26 -15.50 -13.99
CA ASN A 298 -37.53 -15.88 -13.38
C ASN A 298 -38.21 -14.73 -12.61
N GLY A 299 -37.70 -13.50 -12.67
CA GLY A 299 -38.37 -12.33 -12.10
C GLY A 299 -38.37 -12.24 -10.56
N SER A 300 -37.55 -13.03 -9.87
CA SER A 300 -37.30 -12.88 -8.43
C SER A 300 -36.17 -11.86 -8.17
N LEU A 301 -36.41 -10.94 -7.23
CA LEU A 301 -35.38 -10.08 -6.65
C LEU A 301 -34.52 -10.95 -5.70
N GLU A 302 -33.39 -11.46 -6.18
CA GLU A 302 -32.38 -12.10 -5.34
C GLU A 302 -31.27 -11.08 -5.02
N GLU A 303 -31.11 -10.72 -3.75
CA GLU A 303 -29.93 -9.99 -3.26
C GLU A 303 -28.71 -10.92 -3.34
N TYR A 304 -27.88 -10.73 -4.36
CA TYR A 304 -26.57 -11.38 -4.42
C TYR A 304 -25.61 -10.63 -3.48
N PRO A 305 -24.96 -11.32 -2.50
CA PRO A 305 -23.84 -10.74 -1.77
C PRO A 305 -22.78 -10.28 -2.77
N ARG A 306 -22.17 -9.10 -2.56
CA ARG A 306 -21.01 -8.65 -3.35
C ARG A 306 -20.03 -9.83 -3.48
N ALA A 307 -19.74 -10.24 -4.71
CA ALA A 307 -18.98 -11.47 -4.94
C ALA A 307 -17.56 -11.30 -4.40
N MET A 308 -17.28 -11.88 -3.23
CA MET A 308 -15.94 -11.87 -2.65
C MET A 308 -15.06 -12.86 -3.41
N LEU A 309 -14.22 -12.33 -4.30
CA LEU A 309 -13.26 -13.11 -5.07
C LEU A 309 -12.04 -13.49 -4.22
N SER A 310 -11.37 -14.59 -4.57
CA SER A 310 -10.16 -15.08 -3.89
C SER A 310 -9.03 -15.27 -4.89
N LEU A 311 -7.82 -15.54 -4.42
CA LEU A 311 -6.70 -15.85 -5.30
C LEU A 311 -6.94 -17.04 -6.24
N SER A 312 -7.77 -18.00 -5.82
CA SER A 312 -8.19 -19.15 -6.64
C SER A 312 -9.17 -18.80 -7.76
N THR A 313 -9.69 -17.57 -7.77
CA THR A 313 -10.58 -17.10 -8.84
C THR A 313 -9.86 -17.22 -10.20
N PRO A 314 -10.47 -17.84 -11.22
CA PRO A 314 -9.86 -18.00 -12.54
C PRO A 314 -9.41 -16.65 -13.12
N SER A 315 -8.25 -16.62 -13.77
CA SER A 315 -7.67 -15.38 -14.32
C SER A 315 -8.61 -14.68 -15.32
N GLN A 316 -9.42 -15.44 -16.05
CA GLN A 316 -10.42 -14.94 -17.01
C GLN A 316 -11.53 -14.09 -16.37
N VAL A 317 -11.78 -14.25 -15.07
CA VAL A 317 -12.73 -13.39 -14.35
C VAL A 317 -12.08 -12.02 -14.20
N ARG A 318 -12.74 -11.00 -14.77
CA ARG A 318 -12.30 -9.61 -14.66
C ARG A 318 -12.37 -9.14 -13.22
N VAL A 319 -11.32 -8.48 -12.75
CA VAL A 319 -11.22 -7.85 -11.43
C VAL A 319 -10.64 -6.45 -11.55
N GLY A 320 -10.78 -5.64 -10.49
CA GLY A 320 -10.20 -4.30 -10.43
C GLY A 320 -8.67 -4.28 -10.52
N TYR A 321 -8.10 -3.10 -10.80
CA TYR A 321 -6.66 -2.90 -10.96
C TYR A 321 -5.87 -3.39 -9.74
N PHE A 322 -6.29 -3.00 -8.52
CA PHE A 322 -5.57 -3.35 -7.31
C PHE A 322 -5.64 -4.85 -7.00
N ALA A 323 -6.73 -5.52 -7.38
CA ALA A 323 -6.83 -6.98 -7.30
C ALA A 323 -5.90 -7.67 -8.32
N ARG A 324 -5.77 -7.14 -9.55
CA ARG A 324 -4.75 -7.63 -10.50
C ARG A 324 -3.34 -7.42 -9.99
N LEU A 325 -3.07 -6.28 -9.38
CA LEU A 325 -1.78 -5.98 -8.76
C LEU A 325 -1.45 -6.99 -7.65
N ALA A 326 -2.41 -7.32 -6.80
CA ALA A 326 -2.29 -8.37 -5.78
C ALA A 326 -1.99 -9.75 -6.39
N GLN A 327 -2.73 -10.17 -7.43
CA GLN A 327 -2.51 -11.45 -8.10
C GLN A 327 -1.12 -11.57 -8.73
N VAL A 328 -0.69 -10.54 -9.47
CA VAL A 328 0.63 -10.56 -10.12
C VAL A 328 1.74 -10.47 -9.08
N SER A 329 1.58 -9.69 -8.01
CA SER A 329 2.56 -9.62 -6.94
C SER A 329 2.70 -10.95 -6.18
N HIS A 330 1.60 -11.70 -6.03
CA HIS A 330 1.65 -13.06 -5.52
C HIS A 330 2.47 -13.97 -6.44
N LEU A 331 2.22 -13.94 -7.76
CA LEU A 331 3.02 -14.69 -8.74
C LEU A 331 4.51 -14.31 -8.68
N LEU A 332 4.82 -13.02 -8.55
CA LEU A 332 6.19 -12.55 -8.37
C LEU A 332 6.81 -13.15 -7.10
N GLY A 333 6.08 -13.20 -5.99
CA GLY A 333 6.55 -13.85 -4.76
C GLY A 333 6.92 -15.31 -4.95
N LEU A 334 6.10 -16.07 -5.68
CA LEU A 334 6.39 -17.46 -6.01
C LEU A 334 7.64 -17.60 -6.89
N VAL A 335 7.80 -16.70 -7.88
CA VAL A 335 8.99 -16.67 -8.75
C VAL A 335 10.26 -16.35 -7.96
N LEU A 336 10.21 -15.32 -7.11
CA LEU A 336 11.34 -14.93 -6.27
C LEU A 336 11.74 -16.08 -5.32
N ARG A 337 10.76 -16.71 -4.67
CA ARG A 337 11.02 -17.88 -3.81
C ARG A 337 11.65 -19.02 -4.61
N ASN A 338 11.07 -19.40 -5.75
CA ASN A 338 11.59 -20.50 -6.56
C ASN A 338 13.04 -20.26 -7.03
N LYS A 339 13.41 -19.02 -7.35
CA LYS A 339 14.75 -18.69 -7.87
C LYS A 339 15.79 -18.36 -6.81
N PHE A 340 15.41 -17.69 -5.74
CA PHE A 340 16.35 -17.17 -4.73
C PHE A 340 16.32 -17.95 -3.42
N ASP A 341 15.21 -18.64 -3.13
CA ASP A 341 15.00 -19.46 -1.94
C ASP A 341 14.54 -20.89 -2.30
N PRO A 342 15.23 -21.61 -3.22
CA PRO A 342 14.77 -22.90 -3.73
C PRO A 342 14.75 -23.97 -2.64
N THR A 343 13.84 -24.95 -2.80
CA THR A 343 13.86 -26.14 -1.95
C THR A 343 15.05 -27.05 -2.28
N PRO A 344 15.44 -27.99 -1.41
CA PRO A 344 16.46 -28.99 -1.75
C PRO A 344 16.06 -29.95 -2.89
N ASP A 345 14.78 -30.01 -3.28
CA ASP A 345 14.27 -30.87 -4.35
C ASP A 345 14.31 -30.13 -5.70
N GLU A 346 15.36 -30.39 -6.48
CA GLU A 346 15.55 -29.79 -7.80
C GLU A 346 14.44 -30.15 -8.79
N ALA A 347 13.89 -31.37 -8.72
CA ALA A 347 12.83 -31.81 -9.62
C ALA A 347 11.52 -31.05 -9.32
N PHE A 348 11.21 -30.88 -8.04
CA PHE A 348 10.09 -30.04 -7.61
C PHE A 348 10.26 -28.59 -8.09
N ASN A 349 11.43 -27.98 -7.88
CA ASN A 349 11.69 -26.60 -8.30
C ASN A 349 11.58 -26.41 -9.82
N ALA A 350 12.00 -27.40 -10.61
CA ALA A 350 11.88 -27.40 -12.07
C ALA A 350 10.42 -27.53 -12.53
N GLN A 351 9.64 -28.40 -11.88
CA GLN A 351 8.20 -28.52 -12.14
C GLN A 351 7.46 -27.22 -11.78
N GLU A 352 7.78 -26.62 -10.63
CA GLU A 352 7.22 -25.33 -10.20
C GLU A 352 7.59 -24.22 -11.19
N THR A 353 8.84 -24.15 -11.67
CA THR A 353 9.25 -23.22 -12.74
C THR A 353 8.38 -23.38 -13.98
N GLN A 354 8.13 -24.62 -14.44
CA GLN A 354 7.30 -24.86 -15.63
C GLN A 354 5.85 -24.40 -15.41
N GLN A 355 5.30 -24.65 -14.21
CA GLN A 355 3.97 -24.17 -13.85
C GLN A 355 3.91 -22.64 -13.85
N LEU A 356 4.87 -21.97 -13.21
CA LEU A 356 4.95 -20.51 -13.15
C LEU A 356 5.08 -19.88 -14.55
N ARG A 357 5.84 -20.49 -15.47
CA ARG A 357 5.91 -20.04 -16.87
C ARG A 357 4.54 -20.10 -17.56
N ARG A 358 3.79 -21.20 -17.38
CA ARG A 358 2.45 -21.33 -17.97
C ARG A 358 1.49 -20.29 -17.39
N THR A 359 1.49 -20.13 -16.06
CA THR A 359 0.61 -19.17 -15.39
C THR A 359 0.95 -17.72 -15.75
N THR A 360 2.23 -17.34 -15.75
CA THR A 360 2.64 -15.98 -16.13
C THR A 360 2.32 -15.67 -17.59
N ALA A 361 2.44 -16.64 -18.51
CA ALA A 361 2.04 -16.46 -19.90
C ALA A 361 0.53 -16.18 -20.06
N VAL A 362 -0.33 -16.83 -19.28
CA VAL A 362 -1.78 -16.55 -19.28
C VAL A 362 -2.06 -15.10 -18.87
N PHE A 363 -1.38 -14.60 -17.84
CA PHE A 363 -1.53 -13.20 -17.43
C PHE A 363 -0.94 -12.23 -18.46
N ALA A 364 0.15 -12.59 -19.14
CA ALA A 364 0.77 -11.75 -20.16
C ALA A 364 -0.14 -11.54 -21.38
N GLU A 365 -0.95 -12.54 -21.73
CA GLU A 365 -1.97 -12.41 -22.78
C GLU A 365 -3.20 -11.62 -22.30
N LEU A 366 -3.55 -11.75 -21.03
CA LEU A 366 -4.75 -11.15 -20.44
C LEU A 366 -4.60 -9.65 -20.17
N LEU A 367 -3.54 -9.25 -19.46
CA LEU A 367 -3.40 -7.89 -18.92
C LEU A 367 -3.45 -6.79 -20.00
N PRO A 368 -2.83 -6.93 -21.18
CA PRO A 368 -2.95 -5.93 -22.24
C PRO A 368 -4.38 -5.76 -22.77
N LYS A 369 -5.21 -6.81 -22.71
CA LYS A 369 -6.62 -6.76 -23.17
C LYS A 369 -7.52 -6.09 -22.14
N GLU A 370 -7.17 -6.16 -20.87
CA GLU A 370 -7.94 -5.54 -19.78
C GLU A 370 -7.60 -4.05 -19.58
N ALA A 371 -6.45 -3.62 -20.08
CA ALA A 371 -6.09 -2.22 -20.12
C ALA A 371 -6.93 -1.48 -21.16
N THR A 372 -7.71 -0.48 -20.73
CA THR A 372 -8.56 0.29 -21.64
C THR A 372 -7.80 1.47 -22.27
N ALA A 373 -8.30 2.03 -23.38
CA ALA A 373 -7.63 3.12 -24.10
C ALA A 373 -7.68 4.49 -23.36
N ALA A 374 -8.62 4.69 -22.44
CA ALA A 374 -8.60 5.85 -21.53
C ALA A 374 -7.55 5.68 -20.41
N ASP A 375 -7.01 4.47 -20.30
CA ASP A 375 -6.14 3.98 -19.25
C ASP A 375 -4.72 3.69 -19.81
N CYS A 376 -4.26 4.30 -20.89
CA CYS A 376 -2.96 3.95 -21.51
C CYS A 376 -1.74 4.13 -20.57
N SER A 377 -1.78 5.06 -19.59
CA SER A 377 -0.76 5.12 -18.51
C SER A 377 -0.89 4.00 -17.44
N HIS A 378 -1.94 3.17 -17.52
CA HIS A 378 -2.46 2.34 -16.43
C HIS A 378 -2.04 0.86 -16.52
N CYS A 379 -1.35 0.45 -17.58
CA CYS A 379 -0.69 -0.86 -17.64
C CYS A 379 0.53 -1.01 -16.72
N CYS A 380 1.07 0.10 -16.22
CA CYS A 380 2.45 0.18 -15.70
C CYS A 380 2.78 -0.67 -14.47
N GLY A 381 1.81 -1.01 -13.61
CA GLY A 381 2.09 -1.78 -12.39
C GLY A 381 2.08 -3.29 -12.65
N PRO A 382 0.90 -3.90 -12.82
CA PRO A 382 0.78 -5.34 -13.02
C PRO A 382 1.59 -5.87 -14.21
N ILE A 383 1.61 -5.17 -15.36
CA ILE A 383 2.38 -5.63 -16.52
C ILE A 383 3.89 -5.57 -16.23
N ALA A 384 4.39 -4.49 -15.63
CA ALA A 384 5.82 -4.38 -15.32
C ALA A 384 6.27 -5.43 -14.29
N ILE A 385 5.49 -5.64 -13.23
CA ILE A 385 5.79 -6.67 -12.22
C ILE A 385 5.77 -8.07 -12.86
N LEU A 386 4.80 -8.34 -13.74
CA LEU A 386 4.73 -9.61 -14.47
C LEU A 386 5.92 -9.80 -15.39
N GLN A 387 6.31 -8.76 -16.14
CA GLN A 387 7.48 -8.78 -17.02
C GLN A 387 8.76 -9.04 -16.23
N SER A 388 8.96 -8.37 -15.09
CA SER A 388 10.09 -8.66 -14.21
C SER A 388 10.08 -10.09 -13.69
N ALA A 389 8.92 -10.63 -13.33
CA ALA A 389 8.77 -12.03 -12.93
C ALA A 389 9.14 -12.99 -14.08
N GLN A 390 8.69 -12.72 -15.31
CA GLN A 390 9.03 -13.53 -16.48
C GLN A 390 10.52 -13.46 -16.81
N LEU A 391 11.14 -12.27 -16.75
CA LEU A 391 12.58 -12.10 -16.96
C LEU A 391 13.39 -12.91 -15.93
N ILE A 392 12.98 -12.91 -14.66
CA ILE A 392 13.62 -13.72 -13.61
C ILE A 392 13.47 -15.23 -13.87
N LEU A 393 12.31 -15.68 -14.38
CA LEU A 393 12.09 -17.09 -14.75
C LEU A 393 13.00 -17.55 -15.90
N GLU A 394 13.26 -16.66 -16.86
CA GLU A 394 14.06 -16.96 -18.06
C GLU A 394 15.57 -16.87 -17.82
N GLN A 395 16.02 -16.14 -16.80
CA GLN A 395 17.43 -16.09 -16.41
C GLN A 395 17.82 -17.39 -15.70
N ALA A 396 18.41 -18.33 -16.44
CA ALA A 396 18.79 -19.65 -15.96
C ALA A 396 19.85 -19.64 -14.84
N HIS A 397 20.69 -18.59 -14.78
CA HIS A 397 21.74 -18.44 -13.78
C HIS A 397 21.84 -16.99 -13.31
N ILE A 398 21.08 -16.61 -12.29
CA ILE A 398 21.21 -15.26 -11.70
C ILE A 398 22.57 -15.10 -10.97
N ARG A 399 23.22 -16.22 -10.60
CA ARG A 399 24.50 -16.24 -9.87
C ARG A 399 25.75 -16.47 -10.71
N ASN A 400 25.62 -17.03 -11.92
CA ASN A 400 26.79 -17.26 -12.76
C ASN A 400 26.80 -16.23 -13.87
N ASP A 401 27.80 -15.36 -13.84
CA ASP A 401 28.23 -14.41 -14.89
C ASP A 401 28.61 -15.10 -16.22
N LEU A 402 28.13 -16.32 -16.47
CA LEU A 402 28.34 -17.04 -17.71
C LEU A 402 27.46 -16.38 -18.76
N PHE A 403 28.12 -15.61 -19.62
CA PHE A 403 27.70 -14.92 -20.84
C PHE A 403 26.92 -15.80 -21.84
N SER A 404 25.83 -16.46 -21.44
CA SER A 404 25.01 -17.27 -22.34
C SER A 404 24.17 -16.38 -23.26
N ASP A 405 23.97 -16.83 -24.50
CA ASP A 405 23.09 -16.18 -25.47
C ASP A 405 21.68 -15.94 -24.93
N PHE A 406 21.11 -14.79 -25.31
CA PHE A 406 19.71 -14.48 -25.11
C PHE A 406 18.82 -15.61 -25.64
N ASN A 407 18.04 -16.24 -24.76
CA ASN A 407 16.97 -17.11 -25.23
C ASN A 407 15.88 -16.26 -25.92
N LEU A 408 15.12 -16.89 -26.83
CA LEU A 408 14.09 -16.19 -27.61
C LEU A 408 13.03 -15.51 -26.72
N ALA A 409 12.67 -16.15 -25.60
CA ALA A 409 11.69 -15.60 -24.66
C ALA A 409 12.15 -14.26 -24.06
N THR A 410 13.41 -14.16 -23.65
CA THR A 410 14.01 -12.92 -23.12
C THR A 410 14.03 -11.82 -24.19
N LYS A 411 14.32 -12.17 -25.46
CA LYS A 411 14.28 -11.20 -26.58
C LYS A 411 12.89 -10.60 -26.76
N VAL A 412 11.87 -11.47 -26.80
CA VAL A 412 10.46 -11.04 -26.94
C VAL A 412 10.02 -10.17 -25.77
N LEU A 413 10.37 -10.54 -24.54
CA LEU A 413 10.04 -9.76 -23.35
C LEU A 413 10.70 -8.38 -23.35
N CYS A 414 11.99 -8.31 -23.68
CA CYS A 414 12.69 -7.03 -23.74
C CYS A 414 12.14 -6.13 -24.85
N ALA A 415 11.85 -6.69 -26.04
CA ALA A 415 11.25 -5.95 -27.13
C ALA A 415 9.87 -5.36 -26.74
N GLU A 416 9.06 -6.10 -25.97
CA GLU A 416 7.79 -5.59 -25.46
C GLU A 416 7.96 -4.45 -24.46
N VAL A 417 8.94 -4.54 -23.55
CA VAL A 417 9.27 -3.43 -22.63
C VAL A 417 9.74 -2.19 -23.40
N ILE A 418 10.58 -2.36 -24.43
CA ILE A 418 10.99 -1.26 -25.31
C ILE A 418 9.77 -0.64 -26.00
N ARG A 419 8.89 -1.45 -26.60
CA ARG A 419 7.68 -0.99 -27.27
C ARG A 419 6.79 -0.15 -26.34
N LEU A 420 6.60 -0.61 -25.10
CA LEU A 420 5.83 0.13 -24.09
C LEU A 420 6.55 1.41 -23.66
N ALA A 421 7.87 1.39 -23.52
CA ALA A 421 8.68 2.56 -23.20
C ALA A 421 8.62 3.64 -24.29
N GLU A 422 8.61 3.24 -25.58
CA GLU A 422 8.42 4.15 -26.71
C GLU A 422 7.05 4.83 -26.69
N GLN A 423 5.98 4.06 -26.47
CA GLN A 423 4.63 4.58 -26.35
C GLN A 423 4.54 5.57 -25.18
N LEU A 424 5.06 5.19 -24.02
CA LEU A 424 5.08 6.05 -22.84
C LEU A 424 5.89 7.33 -23.08
N ASN A 425 7.04 7.24 -23.78
CA ASN A 425 7.86 8.41 -24.10
C ASN A 425 7.15 9.40 -25.04
N ILE A 426 6.23 8.93 -25.90
CA ILE A 426 5.40 9.77 -26.76
C ILE A 426 4.32 10.46 -25.89
N GLU A 427 3.59 9.69 -25.08
CA GLU A 427 2.54 10.22 -24.20
C GLU A 427 3.06 11.28 -23.22
N LEU A 428 4.23 11.05 -22.62
CA LEU A 428 4.86 11.97 -21.66
C LEU A 428 5.52 13.18 -22.31
N ALA A 429 5.75 13.16 -23.62
CA ALA A 429 6.17 14.36 -24.34
C ALA A 429 5.00 15.34 -24.53
N GLU A 430 3.78 14.83 -24.56
CA GLU A 430 2.54 15.61 -24.77
C GLU A 430 1.85 15.99 -23.45
N THR A 431 2.08 15.23 -22.37
CA THR A 431 1.44 15.39 -21.06
C THR A 431 2.45 15.73 -19.96
N GLN A 432 2.00 16.36 -18.86
CA GLN A 432 2.88 16.66 -17.71
C GLN A 432 3.26 15.37 -16.94
N ALA A 433 4.51 15.29 -16.47
CA ALA A 433 5.10 14.14 -15.78
C ALA A 433 4.52 13.80 -14.39
N ASP A 434 3.59 14.61 -13.87
CA ASP A 434 3.08 14.52 -12.49
C ASP A 434 2.20 13.28 -12.21
N LEU A 435 1.86 12.50 -13.25
CA LEU A 435 1.05 11.28 -13.16
C LEU A 435 1.89 9.98 -13.21
N LEU A 436 3.22 10.09 -13.19
CA LEU A 436 4.11 8.93 -13.31
C LEU A 436 4.03 7.99 -12.10
N ARG A 437 3.56 6.76 -12.34
CA ARG A 437 3.43 5.70 -11.34
C ARG A 437 4.72 4.88 -11.26
N PRO A 438 5.34 4.70 -10.08
CA PRO A 438 6.74 4.24 -10.01
C PRO A 438 6.95 2.73 -10.22
N LEU A 439 5.89 1.91 -10.23
CA LEU A 439 6.01 0.44 -10.29
C LEU A 439 6.66 -0.09 -11.58
N ALA A 440 6.67 0.70 -12.67
CA ALA A 440 7.33 0.34 -13.92
C ALA A 440 8.83 0.64 -13.95
N ILE A 441 9.35 1.46 -13.03
CA ILE A 441 10.73 1.96 -13.10
C ILE A 441 11.74 0.81 -13.10
N TYR A 442 11.50 -0.23 -12.30
CA TYR A 442 12.43 -1.35 -12.22
C TYR A 442 12.45 -2.20 -13.49
N SER A 443 11.31 -2.48 -14.13
CA SER A 443 11.32 -3.31 -15.36
C SER A 443 12.08 -2.61 -16.49
N VAL A 444 11.93 -1.28 -16.60
CA VAL A 444 12.69 -0.43 -17.52
C VAL A 444 14.19 -0.53 -17.24
N TYR A 445 14.60 -0.36 -15.98
CA TYR A 445 16.00 -0.48 -15.58
C TYR A 445 16.56 -1.90 -15.80
N GLN A 446 15.78 -2.93 -15.47
CA GLN A 446 16.15 -4.33 -15.63
C GLN A 446 16.45 -4.65 -17.11
N VAL A 447 15.59 -4.21 -18.04
CA VAL A 447 15.83 -4.40 -19.47
C VAL A 447 17.02 -3.56 -19.95
N ALA A 448 17.22 -2.35 -19.42
CA ALA A 448 18.38 -1.52 -19.77
C ALA A 448 19.69 -2.21 -19.38
N GLN A 449 19.77 -2.80 -18.18
CA GLN A 449 20.93 -3.58 -17.75
C GLN A 449 21.19 -4.77 -18.68
N ILE A 450 20.13 -5.48 -19.07
CA ILE A 450 20.25 -6.61 -19.98
C ILE A 450 20.78 -6.14 -21.35
N TYR A 451 20.25 -5.04 -21.91
CA TYR A 451 20.68 -4.51 -23.20
C TYR A 451 22.12 -3.99 -23.16
N VAL A 452 22.53 -3.31 -22.08
CA VAL A 452 23.93 -2.92 -21.88
C VAL A 452 24.83 -4.16 -21.91
N ARG A 453 24.47 -5.24 -21.20
CA ARG A 453 25.24 -6.48 -21.23
C ARG A 453 25.32 -7.11 -22.63
N GLN A 454 24.29 -6.99 -23.46
CA GLN A 454 24.35 -7.49 -24.85
C GLN A 454 25.18 -6.61 -25.75
N TYR A 455 25.00 -5.29 -25.66
CA TYR A 455 25.78 -4.34 -26.44
C TYR A 455 27.29 -4.51 -26.18
N ARG A 456 27.67 -4.82 -24.93
CA ARG A 456 29.05 -5.19 -24.56
C ARG A 456 29.59 -6.41 -25.31
N ARG A 457 28.74 -7.38 -25.59
CA ARG A 457 29.11 -8.65 -26.22
C ARG A 457 29.09 -8.57 -27.74
N ASP A 458 28.06 -7.93 -28.26
CA ASP A 458 27.80 -7.77 -29.69
C ASP A 458 27.25 -6.35 -29.92
N PRO A 459 28.15 -5.38 -30.20
CA PRO A 459 27.76 -4.01 -30.49
C PRO A 459 26.82 -3.95 -31.69
N ASN A 460 25.53 -3.77 -31.42
CA ASN A 460 24.47 -3.72 -32.42
C ASN A 460 23.64 -2.43 -32.19
N PRO A 461 23.36 -1.65 -33.25
CA PRO A 461 22.52 -0.46 -33.19
C PRO A 461 21.16 -0.68 -32.52
N ASP A 462 20.57 -1.86 -32.63
CA ASP A 462 19.28 -2.18 -32.00
C ASP A 462 19.36 -2.12 -30.46
N TYR A 463 20.45 -2.62 -29.87
CA TYR A 463 20.66 -2.55 -28.42
C TYR A 463 20.96 -1.11 -27.99
N GLU A 464 21.77 -0.38 -28.75
CA GLU A 464 22.08 1.03 -28.49
C GLU A 464 20.83 1.91 -28.52
N ASN A 465 19.99 1.77 -29.56
CA ASN A 465 18.70 2.45 -29.67
C ASN A 465 17.78 2.09 -28.51
N GLY A 466 17.70 0.81 -28.14
CA GLY A 466 16.90 0.37 -26.99
C GLY A 466 17.38 0.99 -25.67
N ILE A 467 18.69 1.06 -25.45
CA ILE A 467 19.28 1.73 -24.28
C ILE A 467 18.89 3.21 -24.25
N HIS A 468 19.00 3.92 -25.37
CA HIS A 468 18.60 5.33 -25.46
C HIS A 468 17.12 5.54 -25.14
N THR A 469 16.24 4.69 -25.68
CA THR A 469 14.81 4.71 -25.37
C THR A 469 14.55 4.56 -23.87
N LEU A 470 15.19 3.59 -23.23
CA LEU A 470 15.00 3.31 -21.80
C LEU A 470 15.59 4.43 -20.92
N LEU A 471 16.75 4.99 -21.27
CA LEU A 471 17.34 6.15 -20.59
C LEU A 471 16.43 7.38 -20.69
N LYS A 472 15.76 7.59 -21.84
CA LYS A 472 14.75 8.64 -22.00
C LYS A 472 13.57 8.41 -21.06
N THR A 473 13.06 7.18 -20.98
CA THR A 473 11.96 6.83 -20.06
C THR A 473 12.34 7.05 -18.60
N LEU A 474 13.53 6.60 -18.17
CA LEU A 474 14.04 6.87 -16.83
C LEU A 474 14.20 8.38 -16.58
N GLY A 475 14.58 9.16 -17.60
CA GLY A 475 14.66 10.62 -17.54
C GLY A 475 13.32 11.33 -17.33
N PHE A 476 12.19 10.74 -17.75
CA PHE A 476 10.88 11.26 -17.36
C PHE A 476 10.58 10.92 -15.89
N PHE A 477 10.82 9.67 -15.48
CA PHE A 477 10.59 9.25 -14.10
C PHE A 477 11.46 10.01 -13.08
N GLU A 478 12.70 10.37 -13.41
CA GLU A 478 13.63 11.04 -12.48
C GLU A 478 13.15 12.43 -12.04
N GLN A 479 12.28 13.06 -12.85
CA GLN A 479 11.66 14.35 -12.51
C GLN A 479 10.87 14.25 -11.20
N ARG A 480 10.33 13.05 -10.90
CA ARG A 480 9.52 12.79 -9.72
C ARG A 480 10.16 11.81 -8.74
N TRP A 481 10.68 10.69 -9.25
CA TRP A 481 11.17 9.56 -8.49
C TRP A 481 12.68 9.45 -8.63
N ARG A 482 13.38 9.88 -7.60
CA ARG A 482 14.85 9.90 -7.56
C ARG A 482 15.48 8.55 -7.91
N VAL A 483 14.83 7.44 -7.56
CA VAL A 483 15.33 6.09 -7.88
C VAL A 483 15.59 5.89 -9.38
N ALA A 484 14.76 6.49 -10.25
CA ALA A 484 14.96 6.42 -11.69
C ALA A 484 16.25 7.13 -12.14
N GLY A 485 16.58 8.26 -11.51
CA GLY A 485 17.85 8.97 -11.74
C GLY A 485 19.08 8.17 -11.27
N LEU A 486 18.95 7.42 -10.16
CA LEU A 486 20.01 6.51 -9.71
C LEU A 486 20.26 5.39 -10.74
N TYR A 487 19.19 4.76 -11.23
CA TYR A 487 19.27 3.75 -12.28
C TYR A 487 19.83 4.29 -13.58
N LYS A 488 19.38 5.47 -14.00
CA LYS A 488 19.91 6.15 -15.18
C LYS A 488 21.41 6.39 -15.06
N ALA A 489 21.89 6.90 -13.92
CA ALA A 489 23.30 7.14 -13.67
C ALA A 489 24.13 5.84 -13.70
N GLU A 490 23.60 4.75 -13.13
CA GLU A 490 24.26 3.44 -13.17
C GLU A 490 24.41 2.92 -14.61
N ILE A 491 23.34 3.00 -15.41
CA ILE A 491 23.36 2.58 -16.82
C ILE A 491 24.34 3.43 -17.63
N THR A 492 24.32 4.77 -17.48
CA THR A 492 25.25 5.66 -18.18
C THR A 492 26.70 5.36 -17.80
N SER A 493 27.01 5.19 -16.51
CA SER A 493 28.36 4.83 -16.06
C SER A 493 28.81 3.48 -16.64
N ALA A 494 27.90 2.51 -16.73
CA ALA A 494 28.17 1.22 -17.33
C ALA A 494 28.49 1.31 -18.84
N ILE A 495 27.97 2.32 -19.55
CA ILE A 495 28.26 2.59 -20.97
C ILE A 495 29.60 3.34 -21.10
N ASP A 496 29.84 4.36 -20.29
CA ASP A 496 31.07 5.16 -20.35
C ASP A 496 32.33 4.32 -20.10
N LEU A 497 32.24 3.37 -19.16
CA LEU A 497 33.32 2.40 -18.92
C LEU A 497 33.66 1.58 -20.18
N LEU A 498 32.71 1.35 -21.10
CA LEU A 498 32.95 0.63 -22.34
C LEU A 498 33.70 1.46 -23.37
N ASN A 499 33.32 2.73 -23.50
CA ASN A 499 34.00 3.66 -24.40
C ASN A 499 35.47 3.85 -24.01
N MET A 500 35.78 3.78 -22.71
CA MET A 500 37.18 3.82 -22.23
C MET A 500 37.98 2.55 -22.55
N THR A 501 37.38 1.36 -22.44
CA THR A 501 38.07 0.09 -22.79
C THR A 501 38.31 -0.08 -24.29
N VAL A 502 37.41 0.42 -25.14
CA VAL A 502 37.60 0.38 -26.61
C VAL A 502 38.70 1.35 -27.06
N CYS A 503 38.83 2.51 -26.39
CA CYS A 503 39.90 3.47 -26.65
C CYS A 503 41.29 3.03 -26.16
N SER A 504 41.40 2.12 -25.18
CA SER A 504 42.69 1.55 -24.78
C SER A 504 43.20 0.51 -25.76
N ASP A 505 42.33 -0.30 -26.36
CA ASP A 505 42.71 -1.39 -27.27
C ASP A 505 43.07 -0.89 -28.69
N THR A 506 42.76 0.37 -28.99
CA THR A 506 43.04 1.01 -30.29
C THR A 506 44.36 1.79 -30.33
N ASN A 507 45.09 1.87 -29.20
CA ASN A 507 46.37 2.57 -29.09
C ASN A 507 47.60 1.64 -28.96
N GLU A 508 47.44 0.32 -29.11
CA GLU A 508 48.55 -0.64 -29.20
C GLU A 508 48.78 -1.18 -30.63
N GLY A 509 48.71 -0.30 -31.63
CA GLY A 509 49.01 -0.60 -33.03
C GLY A 509 50.29 0.07 -33.52
#